data_AF-A0A3C2DWZ5-F1
#
_entry.id   AF-A0A3C2DWZ5-F1
#
_cell.length_a   1.000
_cell.length_b   1.000
_cell.length_c   1.000
_cell.angle_alpha   90.00
_cell.angle_beta   90.00
_cell.angle_gamma   90.00
#
_symmetry.space_group_name_H-M   'P 1'
#
loop_
_entity.id
_entity.type
_entity.pdbx_description
1 polymer ?
#
loop_
_entity_poly.entity_id
_entity_poly.type
_entity_poly.pdbx_seq_one_letter_code
_entity_poly.pdbx_strand_id
1 'polypeptide(L)'
;MERQKAEAVIKQNILYRKIILALSASVLVIAVLLLIFGIKYGKTKRSLKSVTAEKAAAEQSLSERESSFADEKSSMSGEISKLNEQISMKKEQEIKSGGEKTVYLTFDDGPSPNTPRIIDILNENGVRATFFVKNGDKYNGYMKNITESGNKIALHSYTHDYSKIYVSEEAFFDDLQKISDLVYDETGVRTNIIRFPGGGSNTISRKYSVGIMSNLTKDVKEK
;
A
#
# COMPACT_ATOMS: atom_id res chain seq x y z
N MET A 1 2.96 -108.09 -8.22
CA MET A 1 1.83 -107.35 -8.81
C MET A 1 1.13 -106.46 -7.79
N GLU A 2 0.79 -106.97 -6.60
CA GLU A 2 0.15 -106.23 -5.49
C GLU A 2 0.92 -104.97 -5.03
N ARG A 3 2.24 -105.06 -4.79
CA ARG A 3 3.06 -103.92 -4.30
C ARG A 3 3.11 -102.73 -5.27
N GLN A 4 3.20 -102.98 -6.57
CA GLN A 4 3.23 -101.92 -7.59
C GLN A 4 1.88 -101.19 -7.71
N LYS A 5 0.75 -101.90 -7.54
CA LYS A 5 -0.58 -101.28 -7.49
C LYS A 5 -0.73 -100.39 -6.24
N ALA A 6 -0.24 -100.83 -5.09
CA ALA A 6 -0.25 -100.04 -3.86
C ALA A 6 0.58 -98.75 -3.99
N GLU A 7 1.79 -98.82 -4.57
CA GLU A 7 2.63 -97.63 -4.80
C GLU A 7 1.98 -96.63 -5.78
N ALA A 8 1.31 -97.10 -6.83
CA ALA A 8 0.59 -96.25 -7.78
C ALA A 8 -0.56 -95.49 -7.11
N VAL A 9 -1.35 -96.17 -6.26
CA VAL A 9 -2.45 -95.56 -5.50
C VAL A 9 -1.93 -94.52 -4.50
N ILE A 10 -0.81 -94.80 -3.83
CA ILE A 10 -0.18 -93.83 -2.90
C ILE A 10 0.31 -92.59 -3.66
N LYS A 11 1.00 -92.75 -4.80
CA LYS A 11 1.44 -91.62 -5.63
C LYS A 11 0.27 -90.80 -6.16
N GLN A 12 -0.81 -91.46 -6.58
CA GLN A 12 -2.04 -90.81 -7.04
C GLN A 12 -2.71 -90.00 -5.91
N ASN A 13 -2.82 -90.57 -4.70
CA ASN A 13 -3.35 -89.88 -3.54
C ASN A 13 -2.48 -88.67 -3.10
N ILE A 14 -1.16 -88.80 -3.19
CA ILE A 14 -0.23 -87.68 -2.93
C ILE A 14 -0.40 -86.57 -3.99
N LEU A 15 -0.57 -86.94 -5.26
CA LEU A 15 -0.80 -86.00 -6.34
C LEU A 15 -2.13 -85.24 -6.16
N TYR A 16 -3.22 -85.95 -5.83
CA TYR A 16 -4.51 -85.32 -5.53
C TYR A 16 -4.43 -84.36 -4.34
N ARG A 17 -3.74 -84.74 -3.25
CA ARG A 17 -3.52 -83.83 -2.11
C ARG A 17 -2.77 -82.57 -2.49
N LYS A 18 -1.73 -82.67 -3.34
CA LYS A 18 -1.00 -81.49 -3.84
C LYS A 18 -1.87 -80.57 -4.68
N ILE A 19 -2.73 -81.13 -5.54
CA ILE A 19 -3.67 -80.35 -6.37
C ILE A 19 -4.71 -79.64 -5.49
N ILE A 20 -5.30 -80.33 -4.52
CA ILE A 20 -6.28 -79.73 -3.59
C ILE A 20 -5.62 -78.59 -2.80
N LEU A 21 -4.41 -78.79 -2.29
CA LEU A 21 -3.66 -77.75 -1.58
C LEU A 21 -3.38 -76.54 -2.50
N ALA A 22 -2.95 -76.75 -3.74
CA ALA A 22 -2.71 -75.67 -4.70
C ALA A 22 -3.99 -74.89 -5.05
N LEU A 23 -5.11 -75.58 -5.26
CA LEU A 23 -6.40 -74.94 -5.53
C LEU A 23 -6.89 -74.15 -4.31
N SER A 24 -6.77 -74.70 -3.10
CA SER A 24 -7.15 -73.99 -1.87
C SER A 24 -6.31 -72.73 -1.64
N ALA A 25 -5.00 -72.79 -1.92
CA ALA A 25 -4.11 -71.64 -1.85
C ALA A 25 -4.48 -70.56 -2.88
N SER A 26 -4.80 -70.95 -4.12
CA SER A 26 -5.24 -70.01 -5.16
C SER A 26 -6.55 -69.31 -4.80
N VAL A 27 -7.53 -70.04 -4.23
CA VAL A 27 -8.79 -69.44 -3.74
C VAL A 27 -8.53 -68.44 -2.62
N LEU A 28 -7.63 -68.77 -1.69
CA LEU A 28 -7.23 -67.87 -0.60
C LEU A 28 -6.60 -66.57 -1.15
N VAL A 29 -5.71 -66.68 -2.14
CA VAL A 29 -5.07 -65.51 -2.77
C VAL A 29 -6.10 -64.61 -3.45
N ILE A 30 -7.06 -65.18 -4.17
CA ILE A 30 -8.14 -64.41 -4.82
C ILE A 30 -9.00 -63.70 -3.78
N ALA A 31 -9.35 -64.37 -2.68
CA ALA A 31 -10.13 -63.77 -1.59
C ALA A 31 -9.38 -62.57 -0.96
N VAL A 32 -8.07 -62.69 -0.74
CA VAL A 32 -7.23 -61.59 -0.22
C VAL A 32 -7.16 -60.42 -1.21
N LEU A 33 -7.02 -60.69 -2.51
CA LEU A 33 -7.00 -59.64 -3.54
C LEU A 33 -8.32 -58.88 -3.62
N LEU A 34 -9.46 -59.59 -3.54
CA LEU A 34 -10.79 -58.96 -3.51
C LEU A 34 -10.97 -58.08 -2.27
N LEU A 35 -10.43 -58.51 -1.12
CA LEU A 35 -10.50 -57.78 0.13
C LEU A 35 -9.65 -56.48 0.06
N ILE A 36 -8.43 -56.56 -0.47
CA ILE A 36 -7.56 -55.40 -0.72
C ILE A 36 -8.22 -54.43 -1.71
N PHE A 37 -8.80 -54.95 -2.80
CA PHE A 37 -9.48 -54.15 -3.80
C PHE A 37 -10.70 -53.42 -3.21
N GLY A 38 -11.51 -54.10 -2.39
CA GLY A 38 -12.65 -53.51 -1.71
C GLY A 38 -12.26 -52.35 -0.77
N ILE A 39 -11.18 -52.53 0.01
CA ILE A 39 -10.65 -51.47 0.88
C ILE A 39 -10.18 -50.26 0.06
N LYS A 40 -9.43 -50.49 -1.03
CA LYS A 40 -8.91 -49.43 -1.89
C LYS A 40 -10.05 -48.68 -2.59
N TYR A 41 -11.03 -49.40 -3.12
CA TYR A 41 -12.21 -48.83 -3.77
C TYR A 41 -13.03 -47.96 -2.80
N GLY A 42 -13.24 -48.44 -1.56
CA GLY A 42 -13.94 -47.69 -0.51
C GLY A 42 -13.23 -46.37 -0.15
N LYS A 43 -11.90 -46.40 -0.02
CA LYS A 43 -11.09 -45.21 0.29
C LYS A 43 -11.17 -44.16 -0.83
N THR A 44 -11.05 -44.57 -2.09
CA THR A 44 -11.16 -43.68 -3.26
C THR A 44 -12.55 -43.06 -3.37
N LYS A 45 -13.62 -43.84 -3.16
CA LYS A 45 -15.01 -43.33 -3.19
C LYS A 45 -15.27 -42.30 -2.09
N ARG A 46 -14.68 -42.49 -0.91
CA ARG A 46 -14.80 -41.54 0.22
C ARG A 46 -14.04 -40.24 -0.06
N SER A 47 -12.84 -40.33 -0.64
CA SER A 47 -12.07 -39.16 -1.06
C SER A 47 -12.76 -38.36 -2.17
N LEU A 48 -13.43 -39.03 -3.10
CA LEU A 48 -14.18 -38.34 -4.16
C LEU A 48 -15.35 -37.55 -3.59
N LYS A 49 -16.09 -38.13 -2.63
CA LYS A 49 -17.18 -37.43 -1.92
C LYS A 49 -16.70 -36.21 -1.13
N SER A 50 -15.55 -36.30 -0.46
CA SER A 50 -15.01 -35.16 0.29
C SER A 50 -14.57 -34.03 -0.65
N VAL A 51 -13.89 -34.35 -1.75
CA VAL A 51 -13.47 -33.35 -2.75
C VAL A 51 -14.67 -32.67 -3.42
N THR A 52 -15.74 -33.41 -3.72
CA THR A 52 -16.97 -32.79 -4.27
C THR A 52 -17.69 -31.90 -3.26
N ALA A 53 -17.68 -32.24 -1.98
CA ALA A 53 -18.29 -31.43 -0.93
C ALA A 53 -17.48 -30.14 -0.69
N GLU A 54 -16.15 -30.24 -0.67
CA GLU A 54 -15.24 -29.09 -0.54
C GLU A 54 -15.37 -28.14 -1.73
N LYS A 55 -15.48 -28.68 -2.96
CA LYS A 55 -15.73 -27.88 -4.17
C LYS A 55 -17.05 -27.12 -4.09
N ALA A 56 -18.14 -27.77 -3.66
CA ALA A 56 -19.45 -27.11 -3.52
C ALA A 56 -19.43 -26.00 -2.46
N ALA A 57 -18.75 -26.22 -1.33
CA ALA A 57 -18.58 -25.20 -0.29
C ALA A 57 -17.76 -23.99 -0.80
N ALA A 58 -16.71 -24.24 -1.58
CA ALA A 58 -15.90 -23.18 -2.19
C ALA A 58 -16.71 -22.35 -3.22
N GLU A 59 -17.48 -23.00 -4.08
CA GLU A 59 -18.35 -22.31 -5.07
C GLU A 59 -19.41 -21.44 -4.40
N GLN A 60 -20.02 -21.91 -3.31
CA GLN A 60 -20.98 -21.12 -2.52
C GLN A 60 -20.30 -19.89 -1.88
N SER A 61 -19.12 -20.07 -1.28
CA SER A 61 -18.38 -18.96 -0.66
C SER A 61 -17.94 -17.88 -1.67
N LEU A 62 -17.65 -18.28 -2.91
CA LEU A 62 -17.33 -17.35 -4.00
C LEU A 62 -18.56 -16.54 -4.40
N SER A 63 -19.71 -17.20 -4.56
CA SER A 63 -20.98 -16.55 -4.91
C SER A 63 -21.41 -15.52 -3.86
N GLU A 64 -21.26 -15.82 -2.57
CA GLU A 64 -21.58 -14.89 -1.49
C GLU A 64 -20.63 -13.69 -1.45
N ARG A 65 -19.36 -13.88 -1.83
CA ARG A 65 -18.36 -12.81 -1.89
C ARG A 65 -18.56 -11.90 -3.11
N GLU A 66 -18.98 -12.45 -4.24
CA GLU A 66 -19.30 -11.68 -5.45
C GLU A 66 -20.53 -10.77 -5.25
N SER A 67 -21.56 -11.24 -4.55
CA SER A 67 -22.74 -10.42 -4.25
C SER A 67 -22.40 -9.27 -3.28
N SER A 68 -21.64 -9.56 -2.21
CA SER A 68 -21.17 -8.54 -1.27
C SER A 68 -20.34 -7.45 -1.95
N PHE A 69 -19.50 -7.81 -2.91
CA PHE A 69 -18.66 -6.85 -3.63
C PHE A 69 -19.47 -5.99 -4.62
N ALA A 70 -20.55 -6.54 -5.19
CA ALA A 70 -21.46 -5.80 -6.07
C ALA A 70 -22.24 -4.73 -5.30
N ASP A 71 -22.70 -5.03 -4.08
CA ASP A 71 -23.42 -4.09 -3.23
C ASP A 71 -22.51 -2.94 -2.75
N GLU A 72 -21.28 -3.26 -2.32
CA GLU A 72 -20.29 -2.26 -1.91
C GLU A 72 -19.90 -1.33 -3.08
N LYS A 73 -19.72 -1.87 -4.29
CA LYS A 73 -19.45 -1.10 -5.50
C LYS A 73 -20.60 -0.16 -5.88
N SER A 74 -21.84 -0.60 -5.71
CA SER A 74 -23.03 0.21 -5.97
C SER A 74 -23.15 1.37 -4.97
N SER A 75 -22.90 1.10 -3.69
CA SER A 75 -22.86 2.11 -2.63
C SER A 75 -21.76 3.17 -2.88
N MET A 76 -20.54 2.73 -3.18
CA MET A 76 -19.40 3.61 -3.48
C MET A 76 -19.62 4.48 -4.73
N SER A 77 -20.26 3.92 -5.78
CA SER A 77 -20.61 4.68 -6.98
C SER A 77 -21.63 5.78 -6.70
N GLY A 78 -22.57 5.53 -5.77
CA GLY A 78 -23.55 6.52 -5.32
C GLY A 78 -22.90 7.67 -4.55
N GLU A 79 -21.94 7.38 -3.68
CA GLU A 79 -21.18 8.40 -2.93
C GLU A 79 -20.29 9.25 -3.84
N ILE A 80 -19.58 8.63 -4.79
CA ILE A 80 -18.76 9.35 -5.78
C ILE A 80 -19.62 10.27 -6.63
N SER A 81 -20.81 9.83 -7.04
CA SER A 81 -21.75 10.66 -7.81
C SER A 81 -22.19 11.91 -7.03
N LYS A 82 -22.58 11.73 -5.76
CA LYS A 82 -22.98 12.83 -4.87
C LYS A 82 -21.84 13.82 -4.62
N LEU A 83 -20.62 13.32 -4.42
CA LEU A 83 -19.44 14.17 -4.21
C LEU A 83 -19.11 14.99 -5.47
N ASN A 84 -19.19 14.37 -6.65
CA ASN A 84 -18.98 15.07 -7.92
C ASN A 84 -20.04 16.14 -8.18
N GLU A 85 -21.29 15.88 -7.83
CA GLU A 85 -22.38 16.86 -7.93
C GLU A 85 -22.14 18.05 -6.98
N GLN A 86 -21.74 17.79 -5.73
CA GLN A 86 -21.38 18.84 -4.77
C GLN A 86 -20.18 19.67 -5.21
N ILE A 87 -19.14 19.03 -5.76
CA ILE A 87 -17.97 19.72 -6.31
C ILE A 87 -18.37 20.58 -7.52
N SER A 88 -19.22 20.06 -8.40
CA SER A 88 -19.70 20.80 -9.57
C SER A 88 -20.53 22.02 -9.15
N MET A 89 -21.44 21.86 -8.18
CA MET A 89 -22.25 22.96 -7.65
C MET A 89 -21.40 24.02 -6.93
N LYS A 90 -20.39 23.61 -6.15
CA LYS A 90 -19.46 24.54 -5.49
C LYS A 90 -18.64 25.33 -6.52
N LYS A 91 -18.12 24.66 -7.55
CA LYS A 91 -17.36 25.28 -8.63
C LYS A 91 -18.22 26.24 -9.45
N GLU A 92 -19.47 25.89 -9.68
CA GLU A 92 -20.41 26.75 -10.40
C GLU A 92 -20.86 27.95 -9.56
N GLN A 93 -20.94 27.81 -8.23
CA GLN A 93 -21.12 28.95 -7.30
C GLN A 93 -19.89 29.86 -7.25
N GLU A 94 -18.67 29.32 -7.21
CA GLU A 94 -17.43 30.11 -7.28
C GLU A 94 -17.33 30.90 -8.60
N ILE A 95 -17.70 30.28 -9.72
CA ILE A 95 -17.71 30.93 -11.05
C ILE A 95 -18.83 31.98 -11.17
N LYS A 96 -20.05 31.70 -10.66
CA LYS A 96 -21.18 32.64 -10.71
C LYS A 96 -21.07 33.80 -9.73
N SER A 97 -20.29 33.65 -8.66
CA SER A 97 -20.04 34.73 -7.68
C SER A 97 -19.13 35.85 -8.22
N GLY A 98 -18.58 35.71 -9.44
CA GLY A 98 -17.64 36.70 -9.99
C GLY A 98 -16.41 36.88 -9.12
N GLY A 99 -15.97 35.82 -8.43
CA GLY A 99 -14.84 35.87 -7.51
C GLY A 99 -13.62 36.52 -8.15
N GLU A 100 -12.97 37.41 -7.40
CA GLU A 100 -11.76 38.10 -7.87
C GLU A 100 -10.73 37.07 -8.34
N LYS A 101 -10.25 37.23 -9.59
CA LYS A 101 -9.17 36.40 -10.14
C LYS A 101 -7.90 36.65 -9.34
N THR A 102 -7.67 35.80 -8.34
CA THR A 102 -6.57 35.94 -7.40
C THR A 102 -5.40 35.06 -7.81
N VAL A 103 -4.19 35.63 -7.80
CA VAL A 103 -2.93 34.92 -8.04
C VAL A 103 -2.00 35.16 -6.84
N TYR A 104 -1.38 34.09 -6.33
CA TYR A 104 -0.40 34.17 -5.25
C TYR A 104 1.00 33.93 -5.82
N LEU A 105 1.84 34.96 -5.85
CA LEU A 105 3.25 34.82 -6.18
C LEU A 105 3.99 34.24 -4.98
N THR A 106 4.76 33.17 -5.22
CA THR A 106 5.55 32.53 -4.17
C THR A 106 6.95 32.20 -4.66
N PHE A 107 7.95 32.38 -3.80
CA PHE A 107 9.36 32.12 -4.10
C PHE A 107 9.94 31.17 -3.06
N ASP A 108 10.58 30.09 -3.53
CA ASP A 108 11.26 29.12 -2.68
C ASP A 108 12.79 29.35 -2.71
N ASP A 109 13.52 28.68 -1.83
CA ASP A 109 15.00 28.60 -1.78
C ASP A 109 15.77 29.89 -1.46
N GLY A 110 15.09 31.01 -1.29
CA GLY A 110 15.68 32.25 -0.78
C GLY A 110 15.88 32.24 0.76
N PRO A 111 16.50 33.29 1.34
CA PRO A 111 17.04 34.46 0.66
C PRO A 111 18.35 34.16 -0.10
N SER A 112 18.62 34.95 -1.12
CA SER A 112 19.77 34.81 -2.02
C SER A 112 20.26 36.19 -2.48
N PRO A 113 21.37 36.30 -3.26
CA PRO A 113 21.79 37.59 -3.82
C PRO A 113 20.72 38.30 -4.64
N ASN A 114 19.76 37.54 -5.20
CA ASN A 114 18.70 38.06 -6.05
C ASN A 114 17.50 38.60 -5.25
N THR A 115 17.40 38.28 -3.96
CA THR A 115 16.26 38.67 -3.12
C THR A 115 15.98 40.18 -3.12
N PRO A 116 16.98 41.07 -2.98
CA PRO A 116 16.73 42.51 -3.05
C PRO A 116 16.10 42.92 -4.38
N ARG A 117 16.62 42.41 -5.50
CA ARG A 117 16.09 42.73 -6.84
C ARG A 117 14.65 42.24 -7.03
N ILE A 118 14.30 41.09 -6.46
CA ILE A 118 12.92 40.59 -6.49
C ILE A 118 11.99 41.51 -5.69
N ILE A 119 12.41 41.94 -4.49
CA ILE A 119 11.64 42.87 -3.65
C ILE A 119 11.41 44.20 -4.38
N ASP A 120 12.46 44.75 -5.02
CA ASP A 120 12.35 45.99 -5.79
C ASP A 120 11.29 45.88 -6.90
N ILE A 121 11.32 44.80 -7.68
CA ILE A 121 10.34 44.55 -8.75
C ILE A 121 8.92 44.41 -8.19
N LEU A 122 8.74 43.71 -7.06
CA LEU A 122 7.42 43.58 -6.43
C LEU A 122 6.89 44.95 -5.98
N ASN A 123 7.74 45.78 -5.38
CA ASN A 123 7.40 47.13 -4.94
C ASN A 123 7.07 48.07 -6.12
N GLU A 124 7.88 48.04 -7.19
CA GLU A 124 7.66 48.81 -8.43
C GLU A 124 6.28 48.51 -9.04
N ASN A 125 5.81 47.27 -8.92
CA ASN A 125 4.52 46.83 -9.46
C ASN A 125 3.38 46.90 -8.44
N GLY A 126 3.63 47.35 -7.20
CA GLY A 126 2.62 47.44 -6.15
C GLY A 126 2.02 46.08 -5.75
N VAL A 127 2.78 44.99 -5.92
CA VAL A 127 2.33 43.62 -5.62
C VAL A 127 3.08 43.05 -4.42
N ARG A 128 2.48 42.04 -3.78
CA ARG A 128 3.08 41.32 -2.65
C ARG A 128 3.22 39.84 -2.99
N ALA A 129 4.19 39.19 -2.36
CA ALA A 129 4.47 37.77 -2.52
C ALA A 129 4.69 37.06 -1.17
N THR A 130 4.78 35.74 -1.22
CA THR A 130 5.17 34.89 -0.09
C THR A 130 6.50 34.20 -0.37
N PHE A 131 7.48 34.36 0.52
CA PHE A 131 8.80 33.74 0.40
C PHE A 131 8.89 32.54 1.35
N PHE A 132 9.03 31.34 0.80
CA PHE A 132 9.34 30.12 1.54
C PHE A 132 10.86 30.03 1.69
N VAL A 133 11.36 30.42 2.85
CA VAL A 133 12.79 30.63 3.05
C VAL A 133 13.50 29.40 3.60
N LYS A 134 14.78 29.32 3.30
CA LYS A 134 15.77 28.43 3.91
C LYS A 134 16.88 29.22 4.59
N ASN A 135 17.85 28.53 5.19
CA ASN A 135 19.09 29.19 5.60
C ASN A 135 19.86 29.64 4.34
N GLY A 136 19.93 30.96 4.14
CA GLY A 136 20.66 31.63 3.06
C GLY A 136 22.08 32.06 3.44
N ASP A 137 22.61 31.53 4.54
CA ASP A 137 23.93 31.85 5.09
C ASP A 137 24.12 33.36 5.29
N LYS A 138 25.02 33.99 4.52
CA LYS A 138 25.31 35.43 4.60
C LYS A 138 24.16 36.31 4.08
N TYR A 139 23.12 35.73 3.49
CA TYR A 139 21.96 36.46 2.96
C TYR A 139 20.75 36.47 3.92
N ASN A 140 20.87 35.86 5.11
CA ASN A 140 19.76 35.78 6.08
C ASN A 140 19.20 37.15 6.48
N GLY A 141 20.02 38.19 6.53
CA GLY A 141 19.57 39.56 6.81
C GLY A 141 18.53 40.10 5.81
N TYR A 142 18.41 39.52 4.62
CA TYR A 142 17.35 39.90 3.66
C TYR A 142 15.96 39.40 4.08
N MET A 143 15.83 38.47 5.02
CA MET A 143 14.52 38.08 5.57
C MET A 143 13.81 39.28 6.19
N LYS A 144 14.55 40.15 6.88
CA LYS A 144 14.01 41.39 7.43
C LYS A 144 13.48 42.31 6.32
N ASN A 145 14.26 42.51 5.26
CA ASN A 145 13.86 43.31 4.10
C ASN A 145 12.58 42.77 3.42
N ILE A 146 12.44 41.44 3.33
CA ILE A 146 11.21 40.79 2.82
C ILE A 146 10.00 41.27 3.65
N THR A 147 10.08 41.14 4.97
CA THR A 147 8.97 41.49 5.87
C THR A 147 8.67 42.99 5.92
N GLU A 148 9.69 43.84 5.98
CA GLU A 148 9.54 45.32 6.01
C GLU A 148 8.95 45.87 4.71
N SER A 149 9.14 45.16 3.59
CA SER A 149 8.50 45.49 2.30
C SER A 149 7.05 45.00 2.19
N GLY A 150 6.46 44.49 3.27
CA GLY A 150 5.07 44.02 3.29
C GLY A 150 4.83 42.65 2.66
N ASN A 151 5.89 41.94 2.25
CA ASN A 151 5.79 40.55 1.78
C ASN A 151 5.62 39.58 2.96
N LYS A 152 5.13 38.38 2.66
CA LYS A 152 5.01 37.31 3.66
C LYS A 152 6.24 36.41 3.64
N ILE A 153 6.59 35.91 4.81
CA ILE A 153 7.62 34.89 4.99
C ILE A 153 6.98 33.60 5.50
N ALA A 154 7.46 32.47 4.99
CA ALA A 154 7.00 31.12 5.26
C ALA A 154 8.21 30.17 5.32
N LEU A 155 8.03 28.97 5.85
CA LEU A 155 9.15 28.05 6.09
C LEU A 155 9.31 27.06 4.94
N HIS A 156 10.52 26.89 4.43
CA HIS A 156 10.83 25.84 3.45
C HIS A 156 11.58 24.67 4.09
N SER A 157 12.79 24.93 4.57
CA SER A 157 13.67 23.98 5.28
C SER A 157 14.93 24.73 5.70
N TYR A 158 15.55 24.39 6.84
CA TYR A 158 16.82 25.00 7.22
C TYR A 158 17.94 24.54 6.28
N THR A 159 18.12 23.23 6.12
CA THR A 159 19.21 22.66 5.32
C THR A 159 18.90 22.57 3.82
N HIS A 160 17.64 22.33 3.46
CA HIS A 160 17.20 21.94 2.10
C HIS A 160 17.98 20.71 1.57
N ASP A 161 18.30 19.76 2.47
CA ASP A 161 19.00 18.53 2.15
C ASP A 161 18.06 17.33 2.36
N TYR A 162 17.58 16.77 1.25
CA TYR A 162 16.67 15.61 1.26
C TYR A 162 17.20 14.43 2.08
N SER A 163 18.52 14.23 2.11
CA SER A 163 19.16 13.13 2.84
C SER A 163 19.23 13.35 4.35
N LYS A 164 18.88 14.54 4.82
CA LYS A 164 18.80 14.88 6.25
C LYS A 164 17.35 15.02 6.69
N ILE A 165 16.55 15.76 5.93
CA ILE A 165 15.18 16.11 6.34
C ILE A 165 14.19 14.96 6.16
N TYR A 166 14.49 13.95 5.33
CA TYR A 166 13.58 12.83 5.07
C TYR A 166 14.05 11.48 5.61
N VAL A 167 14.99 11.48 6.56
CA VAL A 167 15.44 10.24 7.23
C VAL A 167 14.47 9.80 8.33
N SER A 168 13.80 10.75 8.99
CA SER A 168 12.77 10.53 10.02
C SER A 168 11.87 11.76 10.16
N GLU A 169 10.68 11.58 10.76
CA GLU A 169 9.78 12.69 11.05
C GLU A 169 10.40 13.69 12.04
N GLU A 170 11.11 13.18 13.05
CA GLU A 170 11.86 14.00 14.01
C GLU A 170 12.90 14.88 13.30
N ALA A 171 13.70 14.31 12.37
CA ALA A 171 14.69 15.08 11.63
C ALA A 171 14.06 16.18 10.77
N PHE A 172 12.87 15.93 10.19
CA PHE A 172 12.11 16.95 9.49
C PHE A 172 11.68 18.08 10.43
N PHE A 173 11.08 17.75 11.58
CA PHE A 173 10.60 18.76 12.53
C PHE A 173 11.73 19.53 13.20
N ASP A 174 12.88 18.92 13.45
CA ASP A 174 14.07 19.60 13.94
C ASP A 174 14.61 20.61 12.93
N ASP A 175 14.66 20.23 11.64
CA ASP A 175 15.05 21.15 10.56
C ASP A 175 14.03 22.28 10.39
N LEU A 176 12.73 21.97 10.50
CA LEU A 176 11.65 22.95 10.44
C LEU A 176 11.68 23.94 11.61
N GLN A 177 11.96 23.45 12.82
CA GLN A 177 12.10 24.30 14.01
C GLN A 177 13.30 25.23 13.86
N LYS A 178 14.45 24.75 13.37
CA LYS A 178 15.63 25.59 13.13
C LYS A 178 15.36 26.73 12.15
N ILE A 179 14.64 26.49 11.05
CA ILE A 179 14.28 27.57 10.13
C ILE A 179 13.24 28.52 10.74
N SER A 180 12.30 28.01 11.54
CA SER A 180 11.35 28.85 12.28
C SER A 180 12.07 29.80 13.25
N ASP A 181 13.09 29.32 13.96
CA ASP A 181 13.89 30.11 14.88
C ASP A 181 14.76 31.14 14.16
N LEU A 182 15.43 30.75 13.07
CA LEU A 182 16.17 31.69 12.23
C LEU A 182 15.27 32.82 11.69
N VAL A 183 14.08 32.48 11.20
CA VAL A 183 13.11 33.49 10.71
C VAL A 183 12.72 34.45 11.83
N TYR A 184 12.47 33.94 13.03
CA TYR A 184 12.13 34.79 14.16
C TYR A 184 13.28 35.68 14.61
N ASP A 185 14.50 35.15 14.64
CA ASP A 185 15.68 35.92 15.04
C ASP A 185 15.96 37.08 14.07
N GLU A 186 15.75 36.87 12.76
CA GLU A 186 15.97 37.89 11.74
C GLU A 186 14.81 38.90 11.60
N THR A 187 13.57 38.48 11.90
CA THR A 187 12.36 39.27 11.54
C THR A 187 11.41 39.57 12.70
N GLY A 188 11.51 38.85 13.82
CA GLY A 188 10.52 38.85 14.90
C GLY A 188 9.20 38.13 14.56
N VAL A 189 9.09 37.51 13.39
CA VAL A 189 7.84 36.86 12.92
C VAL A 189 7.86 35.35 13.21
N ARG A 190 6.74 34.83 13.69
CA ARG A 190 6.42 33.39 13.69
C ARG A 190 5.34 33.10 12.66
N THR A 191 5.51 32.02 11.90
CA THR A 191 4.57 31.60 10.86
C THR A 191 4.34 30.09 10.95
N ASN A 192 3.11 29.67 10.65
CA ASN A 192 2.71 28.26 10.56
C ASN A 192 2.52 27.82 9.10
N ILE A 193 2.91 28.68 8.14
CA ILE A 193 2.84 28.36 6.72
C ILE A 193 4.16 27.73 6.30
N ILE A 194 4.09 26.52 5.76
CA ILE A 194 5.25 25.76 5.32
C ILE A 194 5.08 25.28 3.88
N ARG A 195 6.20 24.95 3.23
CA ARG A 195 6.21 24.20 1.97
C ARG A 195 7.33 23.18 2.02
N PHE A 196 7.00 21.91 1.82
CA PHE A 196 7.97 20.83 1.80
C PHE A 196 8.96 20.99 0.63
N PRO A 197 10.28 20.77 0.83
CA PRO A 197 11.22 20.60 -0.27
C PRO A 197 10.75 19.52 -1.25
N GLY A 198 10.66 19.87 -2.54
CA GLY A 198 10.11 18.97 -3.57
C GLY A 198 8.59 18.80 -3.55
N GLY A 199 7.87 19.40 -2.60
CA GLY A 199 6.41 19.38 -2.48
C GLY A 199 5.85 18.28 -1.58
N GLY A 200 4.61 18.45 -1.09
CA GLY A 200 3.95 17.47 -0.22
C GLY A 200 3.69 16.11 -0.89
N SER A 201 3.68 16.07 -2.23
CA SER A 201 3.53 14.88 -3.06
C SER A 201 4.86 14.31 -3.57
N ASN A 202 6.00 14.79 -3.05
CA ASN A 202 7.30 14.39 -3.58
C ASN A 202 7.55 12.88 -3.42
N THR A 203 8.31 12.35 -4.38
CA THR A 203 8.70 10.95 -4.42
C THR A 203 10.15 10.73 -4.01
N ILE A 204 10.93 11.81 -3.92
CA ILE A 204 12.36 11.77 -3.59
C ILE A 204 12.60 11.27 -2.17
N SER A 205 11.70 11.62 -1.24
CA SER A 205 11.69 11.15 0.15
C SER A 205 11.76 9.63 0.29
N ARG A 206 11.17 8.88 -0.66
CA ARG A 206 11.18 7.40 -0.65
C ARG A 206 12.59 6.79 -0.73
N LYS A 207 13.58 7.55 -1.20
CA LYS A 207 14.99 7.11 -1.19
C LYS A 207 15.57 7.01 0.22
N TYR A 208 14.99 7.74 1.18
CA TYR A 208 15.49 7.87 2.55
C TYR A 208 14.57 7.20 3.56
N SER A 209 13.25 7.37 3.40
CA SER A 209 12.24 6.73 4.25
C SER A 209 10.95 6.51 3.46
N VAL A 210 10.50 5.25 3.38
CA VAL A 210 9.30 4.87 2.63
C VAL A 210 8.05 5.27 3.42
N GLY A 211 7.14 6.01 2.80
CA GLY A 211 5.87 6.42 3.41
C GLY A 211 5.95 7.67 4.28
N ILE A 212 7.15 8.23 4.51
CA ILE A 212 7.35 9.39 5.40
C ILE A 212 6.46 10.60 5.05
N MET A 213 6.25 10.89 3.76
CA MET A 213 5.42 12.01 3.35
C MET A 213 3.94 11.84 3.71
N SER A 214 3.43 10.61 3.82
CA SER A 214 2.05 10.37 4.28
C SER A 214 1.88 10.77 5.74
N ASN A 215 2.88 10.52 6.57
CA ASN A 215 2.87 10.93 7.98
C ASN A 215 3.09 12.43 8.09
N LEU A 216 4.17 12.95 7.48
CA LEU A 216 4.51 14.38 7.56
C LEU A 216 3.38 15.29 7.09
N THR A 217 2.70 14.98 5.98
CA THR A 217 1.59 15.81 5.47
C THR A 217 0.36 15.81 6.36
N LYS A 218 0.22 14.79 7.23
CA LYS A 218 -0.78 14.74 8.29
C LYS A 218 -0.30 15.52 9.52
N ASP A 219 0.90 15.24 10.01
CA ASP A 219 1.41 15.76 11.27
C ASP A 219 1.56 17.28 11.27
N VAL A 220 1.95 17.88 10.13
CA VAL A 220 2.07 19.35 10.00
C VAL A 220 0.71 20.07 10.03
N LYS A 221 -0.41 19.36 9.99
CA LYS A 221 -1.75 19.94 10.18
C LYS A 221 -2.22 19.84 11.62
N GLU A 222 -1.64 18.93 12.39
CA GLU A 222 -2.01 18.63 13.77
C GLU A 222 -1.12 19.36 14.78
N LYS A 223 0.10 19.75 14.38
CA LYS A 223 1.07 20.54 15.15
C LYS A 223 1.10 21.99 14.67
#